data_AF-A0A937PBF8-F1
#
_entry.id   AF-A0A937PBF8-F1
#
_cell.length_a   1.000
_cell.length_b   1.000
_cell.length_c   1.000
_cell.angle_alpha   90.00
_cell.angle_beta   90.00
_cell.angle_gamma   90.00
#
_symmetry.space_group_name_H-M   'P 1'
#
loop_
_entity.id
_entity.type
_entity.pdbx_description
1 polymer ?
#
loop_
_entity_poly.entity_id
_entity_poly.type
_entity_poly.pdbx_seq_one_letter_code
_entity_poly.pdbx_strand_id
1 'polypeptide(L)'
;MKKLFTLLFLTVFALGVKAQLADPFTFEEGLADTAWIVFGNGAESSNDDISVVHNPYISDLNGSDSVLQFIVHDDAVPWVGMYTDRIEVLEFTEEAHTMTMMVLKTVISPLRMKFELSLTGFDNVEVEVSNTLTDEWELITFVVPEAIDGYFQRLTIFPDFPATREGGSTVYLDNIANVEVNTTSVKQFSGASLKVFPNPVENRMSVQYPEMTGLTVTDLLGKTLKSYKFQRANSKVIELGELQTGLYFVTVETGNGNYNAPFIKK
;
A
#
# COMPACT_ATOMS: atom_id res chain seq x y z
N MET A 1 -56.96 -28.98 -0.90
CA MET A 1 -55.74 -29.13 -1.74
C MET A 1 -54.64 -28.29 -1.12
N LYS A 2 -53.63 -28.95 -0.52
CA LYS A 2 -52.52 -28.31 0.18
C LYS A 2 -51.57 -27.67 -0.84
N LYS A 3 -51.37 -26.36 -0.82
CA LYS A 3 -50.31 -25.71 -1.62
C LYS A 3 -49.03 -25.73 -0.80
N LEU A 4 -48.09 -26.56 -1.25
CA LEU A 4 -46.74 -26.69 -0.71
C LEU A 4 -45.92 -25.49 -1.20
N PHE A 5 -45.45 -24.63 -0.30
CA PHE A 5 -44.56 -23.52 -0.62
C PHE A 5 -43.13 -23.98 -0.34
N THR A 6 -42.41 -24.38 -1.39
CA THR A 6 -41.00 -24.75 -1.28
C THR A 6 -40.17 -23.48 -1.35
N LEU A 7 -39.58 -23.09 -0.20
CA LEU A 7 -38.63 -21.98 -0.10
C LEU A 7 -37.24 -22.49 -0.52
N LEU A 8 -36.73 -22.02 -1.66
CA LEU A 8 -35.38 -22.32 -2.14
C LEU A 8 -34.41 -21.37 -1.41
N PHE A 9 -33.63 -21.89 -0.47
CA PHE A 9 -32.52 -21.16 0.15
C PHE A 9 -31.32 -21.22 -0.81
N LEU A 10 -31.09 -20.15 -1.56
CA LEU A 10 -29.87 -19.98 -2.36
C LEU A 10 -28.78 -19.41 -1.43
N THR A 11 -27.99 -20.28 -0.80
CA THR A 11 -26.74 -19.87 -0.16
C THR A 11 -25.74 -19.49 -1.24
N VAL A 12 -25.60 -18.18 -1.49
CA VAL A 12 -24.47 -17.62 -2.23
C VAL A 12 -23.26 -17.66 -1.30
N PHE A 13 -22.36 -18.62 -1.54
CA PHE A 13 -21.02 -18.57 -0.98
C PHE A 13 -20.26 -17.49 -1.76
N ALA A 14 -20.18 -16.28 -1.21
CA ALA A 14 -19.25 -15.28 -1.70
C ALA A 14 -17.85 -15.69 -1.21
N LEU A 15 -17.11 -16.41 -2.06
CA LEU A 15 -15.66 -16.50 -1.93
C LEU A 15 -15.13 -15.10 -2.24
N GLY A 16 -14.87 -14.33 -1.19
CA GLY A 16 -14.10 -13.10 -1.31
C GLY A 16 -12.66 -13.48 -1.65
N VAL A 17 -12.26 -13.29 -2.89
CA VAL A 17 -10.86 -13.15 -3.24
C VAL A 17 -10.43 -11.82 -2.65
N LYS A 18 -9.61 -11.85 -1.59
CA LYS A 18 -8.77 -10.71 -1.26
C LYS A 18 -7.55 -10.83 -2.15
N ALA A 19 -7.51 -10.03 -3.21
CA ALA A 19 -6.28 -9.75 -3.89
C ALA A 19 -5.49 -8.72 -3.07
N GLN A 20 -4.17 -8.79 -3.26
CA GLN A 20 -3.20 -7.75 -2.97
C GLN A 20 -2.62 -7.76 -1.55
N LEU A 21 -1.28 -7.76 -1.47
CA LEU A 21 -0.51 -7.61 -0.24
C LEU A 21 -1.08 -6.44 0.57
N ALA A 22 -1.70 -6.77 1.70
CA ALA A 22 -2.62 -5.86 2.40
C ALA A 22 -2.05 -4.50 2.81
N ASP A 23 -0.74 -4.32 2.98
CA ASP A 23 -0.14 -3.00 3.24
C ASP A 23 1.33 -3.01 2.84
N PRO A 24 1.87 -1.91 2.26
CA PRO A 24 3.30 -1.80 1.98
C PRO A 24 4.12 -2.02 3.26
N PHE A 25 5.33 -2.58 3.13
CA PHE A 25 6.26 -2.60 4.26
C PHE A 25 6.80 -1.18 4.48
N THR A 26 6.21 -0.46 5.44
CA THR A 26 6.54 0.92 5.82
C THR A 26 7.41 1.04 7.07
N PHE A 27 7.56 -0.05 7.83
CA PHE A 27 8.39 -0.12 9.05
C PHE A 27 8.00 0.80 10.21
N GLU A 28 6.88 1.55 10.12
CA GLU A 28 6.44 2.48 11.18
C GLU A 28 5.99 1.78 12.47
N GLU A 29 5.56 0.52 12.36
CA GLU A 29 5.18 -0.32 13.50
C GLU A 29 6.32 -1.31 13.88
N GLY A 30 7.52 -1.10 13.34
CA GLY A 30 8.68 -1.97 13.53
C GLY A 30 8.66 -3.26 12.68
N LEU A 31 9.34 -4.30 13.16
CA LEU A 31 9.48 -5.60 12.47
C LEU A 31 8.47 -6.68 12.88
N ALA A 32 7.61 -6.39 13.87
CA ALA A 32 6.92 -7.41 14.67
C ALA A 32 6.05 -8.39 13.86
N ASP A 33 5.49 -7.94 12.73
CA ASP A 33 4.58 -8.74 11.93
C ASP A 33 5.23 -9.43 10.73
N THR A 34 6.39 -8.95 10.28
CA THR A 34 7.02 -9.40 9.02
C THR A 34 8.09 -10.46 9.23
N ALA A 35 8.69 -10.57 10.42
CA ALA A 35 9.68 -11.60 10.79
C ALA A 35 10.72 -11.89 9.69
N TRP A 36 11.38 -10.82 9.21
CA TRP A 36 12.48 -10.95 8.26
C TRP A 36 13.62 -11.82 8.81
N ILE A 37 14.15 -12.69 7.96
CA ILE A 37 15.26 -13.60 8.27
C ILE A 37 16.42 -13.28 7.37
N VAL A 38 17.55 -12.90 7.96
CA VAL A 38 18.81 -12.58 7.26
C VAL A 38 19.54 -13.86 6.89
N PHE A 39 20.23 -13.84 5.75
CA PHE A 39 21.10 -14.92 5.31
C PHE A 39 22.31 -14.39 4.52
N GLY A 40 23.39 -15.17 4.53
CA GLY A 40 24.56 -14.89 3.70
C GLY A 40 25.42 -13.70 4.16
N ASN A 41 25.23 -13.18 5.38
CA ASN A 41 25.94 -12.00 5.85
C ASN A 41 27.28 -12.32 6.54
N GLY A 42 28.01 -13.33 6.04
CA GLY A 42 29.31 -13.71 6.59
C GLY A 42 29.24 -14.61 7.84
N ALA A 43 30.35 -14.69 8.56
CA ALA A 43 30.54 -15.62 9.68
C ALA A 43 29.62 -15.32 10.88
N GLU A 44 29.32 -14.04 11.11
CA GLU A 44 28.49 -13.55 12.23
C GLU A 44 27.07 -13.16 11.77
N SER A 45 26.61 -13.71 10.63
CA SER A 45 25.28 -13.40 10.09
C SER A 45 24.18 -13.68 11.11
N SER A 46 23.33 -12.68 11.34
CA SER A 46 22.24 -12.76 12.31
C SER A 46 21.05 -11.88 11.90
N ASN A 47 19.90 -12.06 12.57
CA ASN A 47 18.78 -11.14 12.39
C ASN A 47 18.99 -9.77 13.07
N ASP A 48 20.06 -9.58 13.85
CA ASP A 48 20.43 -8.28 14.41
C ASP A 48 21.11 -7.38 13.35
N ASP A 49 21.46 -7.95 12.19
CA ASP A 49 22.01 -7.22 11.03
C ASP A 49 20.94 -6.35 10.34
N ILE A 50 19.67 -6.54 10.71
CA ILE A 50 18.57 -5.67 10.32
C ILE A 50 17.96 -5.01 11.56
N SER A 51 17.62 -3.73 11.42
CA SER A 51 16.92 -3.00 12.48
C SER A 51 16.01 -1.93 11.90
N VAL A 52 14.92 -1.62 12.58
CA VAL A 52 14.12 -0.43 12.25
C VAL A 52 14.70 0.75 13.02
N VAL A 53 15.05 1.79 12.28
CA VAL A 53 15.71 3.00 12.80
C VAL A 53 14.95 4.24 12.34
N HIS A 54 15.21 5.37 13.00
CA HIS A 54 14.72 6.66 12.50
C HIS A 54 15.27 6.91 11.10
N ASN A 55 14.43 7.40 10.19
CA ASN A 55 14.82 7.73 8.83
C ASN A 55 16.06 8.65 8.83
N PRO A 56 17.21 8.21 8.28
CA PRO A 56 18.44 8.99 8.33
C PRO A 56 18.39 10.22 7.42
N TYR A 57 17.43 10.28 6.50
CA TYR A 57 17.31 11.35 5.52
C TYR A 57 15.83 11.60 5.14
N ILE A 58 15.11 12.32 5.98
CA ILE A 58 13.73 12.72 5.68
C ILE A 58 13.72 13.69 4.49
N SER A 59 12.90 13.38 3.48
CA SER A 59 12.78 14.16 2.25
C SER A 59 11.32 14.17 1.75
N ASP A 60 11.02 14.99 0.75
CA ASP A 60 9.69 14.98 0.11
C ASP A 60 9.38 13.63 -0.57
N LEU A 61 10.43 12.89 -0.98
CA LEU A 61 10.28 11.59 -1.63
C LEU A 61 10.08 10.46 -0.61
N ASN A 62 10.81 10.49 0.51
CA ASN A 62 10.60 9.60 1.64
C ASN A 62 10.43 10.39 2.94
N GLY A 63 9.17 10.60 3.33
CA GLY A 63 8.78 11.31 4.53
C GLY A 63 8.50 10.43 5.74
N SER A 64 8.76 9.12 5.64
CA SER A 64 8.59 8.15 6.74
C SER A 64 9.43 8.54 7.96
N ASP A 65 8.90 8.30 9.16
CA ASP A 65 9.64 8.52 10.41
C ASP A 65 10.64 7.38 10.65
N SER A 66 10.28 6.17 10.24
CA SER A 66 11.06 4.94 10.47
C SER A 66 11.36 4.23 9.16
N VAL A 67 12.54 3.59 9.08
CA VAL A 67 12.96 2.80 7.91
C VAL A 67 13.70 1.56 8.35
N LEU A 68 13.81 0.57 7.46
CA LEU A 68 14.65 -0.59 7.69
C LEU A 68 16.11 -0.26 7.36
N GLN A 69 17.00 -0.49 8.31
CA GLN A 69 18.44 -0.55 8.09
C GLN A 69 18.87 -2.01 7.92
N PHE A 70 19.71 -2.26 6.91
CA PHE A 70 20.43 -3.52 6.71
C PHE A 70 21.94 -3.24 6.74
N ILE A 71 22.66 -3.89 7.64
CA ILE A 71 24.13 -3.87 7.72
C ILE A 71 24.69 -5.06 6.97
N VAL A 72 25.34 -4.81 5.83
CA VAL A 72 26.07 -5.81 5.06
C VAL A 72 27.50 -5.87 5.55
N HIS A 73 27.96 -7.05 5.95
CA HIS A 73 29.33 -7.26 6.44
C HIS A 73 30.36 -7.33 5.30
N ASP A 74 31.62 -7.04 5.62
CA ASP A 74 32.74 -7.11 4.68
C ASP A 74 32.94 -8.52 4.11
N ASP A 75 32.66 -9.55 4.90
CA ASP A 75 32.76 -10.97 4.54
C ASP A 75 31.44 -11.58 4.05
N ALA A 76 30.41 -10.75 3.84
CA ALA A 76 29.13 -11.19 3.29
C ALA A 76 29.29 -11.77 1.88
N VAL A 77 28.57 -12.84 1.58
CA VAL A 77 28.55 -13.36 0.21
C VAL A 77 27.87 -12.36 -0.72
N PRO A 78 28.18 -12.39 -2.04
CA PRO A 78 27.55 -11.48 -3.01
C PRO A 78 26.01 -11.52 -3.00
N TRP A 79 25.42 -12.66 -2.64
CA TRP A 79 23.98 -12.87 -2.53
C TRP A 79 23.43 -12.76 -1.10
N VAL A 80 24.04 -11.93 -0.24
CA VAL A 80 23.46 -11.59 1.07
C VAL A 80 22.06 -10.99 0.92
N GLY A 81 21.17 -11.35 1.83
CA GLY A 81 19.80 -10.82 1.78
C GLY A 81 18.99 -11.16 3.00
N MET A 82 17.69 -10.89 2.89
CA MET A 82 16.67 -11.26 3.86
C MET A 82 15.44 -11.80 3.14
N TYR A 83 14.68 -12.65 3.81
CA TYR A 83 13.38 -13.09 3.32
C TYR A 83 12.31 -13.05 4.40
N THR A 84 11.06 -13.05 3.97
CA THR A 84 9.89 -13.22 4.85
C THR A 84 8.90 -14.19 4.21
N ASP A 85 8.32 -15.05 5.06
CA ASP A 85 7.16 -15.89 4.76
C ASP A 85 5.87 -15.34 5.39
N ARG A 86 5.96 -14.26 6.19
CA ARG A 86 4.84 -13.65 6.90
C ARG A 86 4.22 -12.54 6.06
N ILE A 87 3.89 -12.90 4.83
CA ILE A 87 3.28 -12.01 3.85
C ILE A 87 1.96 -12.62 3.40
N GLU A 88 1.04 -11.77 2.96
CA GLU A 88 -0.05 -12.28 2.14
C GLU A 88 0.52 -12.78 0.81
N VAL A 89 -0.19 -13.74 0.19
CA VAL A 89 0.23 -14.32 -1.08
C VAL A 89 0.41 -13.21 -2.11
N LEU A 90 1.62 -13.13 -2.67
CA LEU A 90 1.94 -12.23 -3.77
C LEU A 90 1.35 -12.80 -5.05
N GLU A 91 0.28 -12.19 -5.53
CA GLU A 91 -0.35 -12.48 -6.82
C GLU A 91 0.17 -11.51 -7.88
N PHE A 92 0.62 -12.06 -9.01
CA PHE A 92 1.08 -11.31 -10.16
C PHE A 92 0.11 -11.51 -11.32
N THR A 93 -0.37 -10.42 -11.92
CA THR A 93 -1.27 -10.46 -13.08
C THR A 93 -0.72 -9.60 -14.23
N GLU A 94 -1.32 -9.73 -15.42
CA GLU A 94 -1.01 -8.86 -16.57
C GLU A 94 -1.10 -7.37 -16.20
N GLU A 95 -2.03 -7.00 -15.33
CA GLU A 95 -2.16 -5.65 -14.82
C GLU A 95 -1.16 -5.40 -13.66
N ALA A 96 -1.07 -6.30 -12.69
CA ALA A 96 -0.31 -6.11 -11.45
C ALA A 96 0.94 -7.01 -11.40
N HIS A 97 2.01 -6.59 -12.08
CA HIS A 97 3.28 -7.32 -12.08
C HIS A 97 4.51 -6.43 -11.82
N THR A 98 4.34 -5.32 -11.10
CA THR A 98 5.43 -4.42 -10.74
C THR A 98 5.53 -4.29 -9.22
N MET A 99 6.75 -4.37 -8.69
CA MET A 99 7.08 -4.08 -7.30
C MET A 99 7.91 -2.80 -7.22
N THR A 100 7.78 -2.07 -6.12
CA THR A 100 8.59 -0.89 -5.82
C THR A 100 9.23 -0.99 -4.45
N MET A 101 10.37 -0.34 -4.28
CA MET A 101 11.08 -0.21 -3.02
C MET A 101 11.85 1.10 -3.00
N MET A 102 11.73 1.86 -1.92
CA MET A 102 12.60 2.99 -1.65
C MET A 102 13.94 2.48 -1.12
N VAL A 103 15.03 2.99 -1.66
CA VAL A 103 16.39 2.63 -1.26
C VAL A 103 17.23 3.88 -0.99
N LEU A 104 18.07 3.82 0.04
CA LEU A 104 19.15 4.78 0.26
C LEU A 104 20.45 4.01 0.52
N LYS A 105 21.47 4.30 -0.28
CA LYS A 105 22.78 3.60 -0.29
C LYS A 105 23.91 4.60 -0.49
N THR A 106 25.11 4.26 -0.02
CA THR A 106 26.34 5.03 -0.28
C THR A 106 27.11 4.55 -1.51
N VAL A 107 26.63 3.48 -2.16
CA VAL A 107 27.26 2.88 -3.36
C VAL A 107 26.20 2.50 -4.40
N ILE A 108 26.58 2.56 -5.67
CA ILE A 108 25.79 1.97 -6.76
C ILE A 108 26.09 0.48 -6.82
N SER A 109 25.08 -0.33 -6.56
CA SER A 109 25.17 -1.77 -6.76
C SER A 109 23.78 -2.37 -7.00
N PRO A 110 23.69 -3.49 -7.73
CA PRO A 110 22.41 -4.12 -8.00
C PRO A 110 21.66 -4.46 -6.71
N LEU A 111 20.34 -4.29 -6.75
CA LEU A 111 19.40 -4.86 -5.80
C LEU A 111 18.64 -5.96 -6.53
N ARG A 112 18.27 -7.02 -5.82
CA ARG A 112 17.49 -8.10 -6.40
C ARG A 112 16.28 -8.40 -5.52
N MET A 113 15.13 -8.62 -6.16
CA MET A 113 13.98 -9.25 -5.54
C MET A 113 13.82 -10.65 -6.10
N LYS A 114 13.38 -11.57 -5.23
CA LYS A 114 13.10 -12.95 -5.57
C LYS A 114 11.78 -13.38 -4.95
N PHE A 115 10.98 -14.06 -5.75
CA PHE A 115 9.64 -14.56 -5.41
C PHE A 115 9.67 -16.08 -5.39
N GLU A 116 9.33 -16.68 -4.25
CA GLU A 116 9.55 -18.11 -4.00
C GLU A 116 8.30 -18.79 -3.42
N LEU A 117 8.38 -20.12 -3.31
CA LEU A 117 7.33 -20.97 -2.74
C LEU A 117 6.00 -20.81 -3.49
N SER A 118 6.07 -20.94 -4.82
CA SER A 118 4.92 -20.81 -5.70
C SER A 118 3.80 -21.79 -5.33
N LEU A 119 2.57 -21.29 -5.31
CA LEU A 119 1.33 -22.08 -5.19
C LEU A 119 0.78 -22.52 -6.54
N THR A 120 1.30 -21.97 -7.64
CA THR A 120 0.88 -22.28 -9.02
C THR A 120 1.92 -23.06 -9.81
N GLY A 121 2.99 -23.54 -9.16
CA GLY A 121 3.99 -24.41 -9.76
C GLY A 121 5.06 -23.69 -10.58
N PHE A 122 5.21 -22.37 -10.39
CA PHE A 122 6.32 -21.60 -10.95
C PHE A 122 7.62 -21.96 -10.25
N ASP A 123 8.72 -21.95 -11.02
CA ASP A 123 10.05 -21.82 -10.44
C ASP A 123 10.20 -20.47 -9.72
N ASN A 124 11.27 -20.32 -8.96
CA ASN A 124 11.56 -19.02 -8.34
C ASN A 124 11.77 -17.96 -9.42
N VAL A 125 11.14 -16.80 -9.27
CA VAL A 125 11.29 -15.66 -10.19
C VAL A 125 12.19 -14.62 -9.54
N GLU A 126 13.13 -14.08 -10.30
CA GLU A 126 14.15 -13.13 -9.82
C GLU A 126 14.20 -11.91 -10.73
N VAL A 127 14.32 -10.72 -10.15
CA VAL A 127 14.44 -9.46 -10.89
C VAL A 127 15.50 -8.59 -10.24
N GLU A 128 16.41 -8.05 -11.05
CA GLU A 128 17.55 -7.26 -10.58
C GLU A 128 17.51 -5.86 -11.19
N VAL A 129 17.69 -4.84 -10.35
CA VAL A 129 17.74 -3.43 -10.75
C VAL A 129 18.81 -2.73 -9.92
N SER A 130 19.68 -1.96 -10.56
CA SER A 130 20.67 -1.13 -9.85
C SER A 130 20.10 0.23 -9.49
N ASN A 131 20.43 0.72 -8.30
CA ASN A 131 20.23 2.13 -7.95
C ASN A 131 21.11 3.02 -8.85
N THR A 132 20.66 4.24 -9.09
CA THR A 132 21.38 5.26 -9.86
C THR A 132 21.88 6.41 -9.01
N LEU A 133 21.34 6.56 -7.80
CA LEU A 133 21.67 7.60 -6.84
C LEU A 133 22.44 7.04 -5.65
N THR A 134 23.19 7.91 -4.96
CA THR A 134 23.89 7.61 -3.70
C THR A 134 23.65 8.73 -2.71
N ASP A 135 23.64 8.40 -1.42
CA ASP A 135 23.44 9.32 -0.30
C ASP A 135 22.10 10.10 -0.33
N GLU A 136 21.14 9.60 -1.12
CA GLU A 136 19.77 10.11 -1.19
C GLU A 136 18.80 8.95 -1.46
N TRP A 137 17.52 9.20 -1.19
CA TRP A 137 16.45 8.24 -1.43
C TRP A 137 16.15 8.10 -2.93
N GLU A 138 15.98 6.87 -3.39
CA GLU A 138 15.58 6.53 -4.76
C GLU A 138 14.44 5.51 -4.75
N LEU A 139 13.42 5.71 -5.61
CA LEU A 139 12.37 4.72 -5.84
C LEU A 139 12.83 3.72 -6.90
N ILE A 140 13.13 2.49 -6.49
CA ILE A 140 13.48 1.41 -7.41
C ILE A 140 12.20 0.68 -7.84
N THR A 141 12.06 0.48 -9.14
CA THR A 141 10.92 -0.20 -9.75
C THR A 141 11.36 -1.51 -10.39
N PHE A 142 10.77 -2.62 -9.96
CA PHE A 142 11.02 -3.98 -10.43
C PHE A 142 9.82 -4.45 -11.24
N VAL A 143 9.95 -4.54 -12.57
CA VAL A 143 8.92 -5.10 -13.45
C VAL A 143 9.16 -6.61 -13.56
N VAL A 144 8.13 -7.42 -13.27
CA VAL A 144 8.25 -8.87 -13.06
C VAL A 144 7.30 -9.65 -13.99
N PRO A 145 7.45 -9.54 -15.32
CA PRO A 145 6.49 -10.15 -16.25
C PRO A 145 6.55 -11.69 -16.23
N GLU A 146 7.69 -12.26 -15.84
CA GLU A 146 7.87 -13.71 -15.72
C GLU A 146 7.07 -14.32 -14.55
N ALA A 147 6.58 -13.48 -13.64
CA ALA A 147 5.76 -13.91 -12.52
C ALA A 147 4.25 -13.88 -12.82
N ILE A 148 3.80 -13.33 -13.97
CA ILE A 148 2.37 -13.22 -14.32
C ILE A 148 1.67 -14.58 -14.21
N ASP A 149 0.48 -14.60 -13.61
CA ASP A 149 -0.31 -15.79 -13.20
C ASP A 149 0.31 -16.60 -12.05
N GLY A 150 1.38 -16.08 -11.45
CA GLY A 150 2.10 -16.64 -10.32
C GLY A 150 1.56 -16.18 -8.97
N TYR A 151 1.53 -17.12 -8.02
CA TYR A 151 1.19 -16.86 -6.61
C TYR A 151 2.35 -17.30 -5.74
N PHE A 152 2.99 -16.38 -5.03
CA PHE A 152 4.21 -16.63 -4.26
C PHE A 152 3.98 -16.35 -2.77
N GLN A 153 4.61 -17.16 -1.91
CA GLN A 153 4.44 -17.07 -0.45
C GLN A 153 5.68 -16.54 0.26
N ARG A 154 6.75 -16.27 -0.48
CA ARG A 154 8.00 -15.72 0.04
C ARG A 154 8.49 -14.58 -0.82
N LEU A 155 8.83 -13.47 -0.15
CA LEU A 155 9.57 -12.36 -0.72
C LEU A 155 10.99 -12.39 -0.16
N THR A 156 11.97 -12.43 -1.04
CA THR A 156 13.39 -12.37 -0.72
C THR A 156 13.99 -11.12 -1.35
N ILE A 157 14.72 -10.34 -0.55
CA ILE A 157 15.36 -9.09 -0.96
C ILE A 157 16.86 -9.22 -0.75
N PHE A 158 17.61 -8.92 -1.81
CA PHE A 158 19.05 -8.76 -1.79
C PHE A 158 19.36 -7.25 -1.90
N PRO A 159 19.69 -6.58 -0.78
CA PRO A 159 19.82 -5.11 -0.74
C PRO A 159 21.08 -4.60 -1.46
N ASP A 160 22.08 -5.47 -1.59
CA ASP A 160 23.38 -5.17 -2.18
C ASP A 160 23.96 -6.43 -2.81
N PHE A 161 23.77 -6.57 -4.13
CA PHE A 161 24.07 -7.75 -4.94
C PHE A 161 25.17 -7.47 -5.98
N PRO A 162 26.41 -7.16 -5.57
CA PRO A 162 27.50 -6.94 -6.52
C PRO A 162 27.96 -8.28 -7.12
N ALA A 163 28.65 -8.24 -8.27
CA ALA A 163 29.29 -9.44 -8.81
C ALA A 163 30.42 -9.98 -7.90
N THR A 164 31.12 -9.07 -7.23
CA THR A 164 32.19 -9.34 -6.27
C THR A 164 32.03 -8.42 -5.08
N ARG A 165 32.09 -8.95 -3.86
CA ARG A 165 32.08 -8.14 -2.62
C ARG A 165 33.48 -7.55 -2.39
N GLU A 166 33.58 -6.22 -2.39
CA GLU A 166 34.83 -5.50 -2.11
C GLU A 166 34.84 -4.85 -0.71
N GLY A 167 33.69 -4.83 -0.03
CA GLY A 167 33.51 -4.34 1.32
C GLY A 167 32.05 -4.39 1.72
N GLY A 168 31.79 -4.16 3.01
CA GLY A 168 30.47 -4.06 3.59
C GLY A 168 29.80 -2.73 3.26
N SER A 169 28.51 -2.65 3.56
CA SER A 169 27.69 -1.47 3.28
C SER A 169 26.55 -1.35 4.28
N THR A 170 25.98 -0.16 4.38
CA THR A 170 24.71 0.04 5.07
C THR A 170 23.68 0.46 4.03
N VAL A 171 22.59 -0.30 3.97
CA VAL A 171 21.49 -0.07 3.04
C VAL A 171 20.24 0.25 3.84
N TYR A 172 19.54 1.32 3.48
CA TYR A 172 18.23 1.61 4.04
C TYR A 172 17.14 1.31 3.03
N LEU A 173 16.10 0.61 3.47
CA LEU A 173 14.96 0.20 2.68
C LEU A 173 13.68 0.73 3.30
N ASP A 174 12.73 1.12 2.46
CA ASP A 174 11.41 1.55 2.91
C ASP A 174 10.35 1.37 1.80
N ASN A 175 9.08 1.51 2.14
CA ASN A 175 7.95 1.55 1.21
C ASN A 175 7.99 0.42 0.17
N ILE A 176 8.24 -0.82 0.63
CA ILE A 176 8.26 -1.99 -0.25
C ILE A 176 6.82 -2.42 -0.53
N ALA A 177 6.42 -2.36 -1.80
CA ALA A 177 5.03 -2.56 -2.20
C ALA A 177 4.93 -3.19 -3.58
N ASN A 178 3.81 -3.85 -3.86
CA ASN A 178 3.35 -4.00 -5.23
C ASN A 178 2.76 -2.67 -5.71
N VAL A 179 3.02 -2.32 -6.96
CA VAL A 179 2.35 -1.19 -7.59
C VAL A 179 0.88 -1.56 -7.72
N GLU A 180 0.03 -0.91 -6.92
CA GLU A 180 -1.41 -1.01 -7.13
C GLU A 180 -1.68 -0.49 -8.54
N VAL A 181 -2.21 -1.34 -9.41
CA VAL A 181 -2.95 -0.80 -10.55
C VAL A 181 -4.18 -0.19 -9.95
N ASN A 182 -4.11 1.12 -9.75
CA ASN A 182 -5.28 1.96 -9.49
C ASN A 182 -6.21 1.85 -10.70
N THR A 183 -6.92 0.74 -10.85
CA THR A 183 -8.32 0.86 -11.23
C THR A 183 -8.92 1.78 -10.17
N THR A 184 -9.72 2.74 -10.58
CA THR A 184 -10.37 3.75 -9.74
C THR A 184 -11.38 3.13 -8.77
N SER A 185 -10.87 2.23 -7.93
CA SER A 185 -11.53 1.58 -6.82
C SER A 185 -11.14 2.37 -5.59
N VAL A 186 -12.14 2.96 -4.95
CA VAL A 186 -12.00 3.65 -3.68
C VAL A 186 -11.37 2.67 -2.69
N LYS A 187 -10.20 3.01 -2.10
CA LYS A 187 -9.66 2.31 -0.93
C LYS A 187 -10.78 2.23 0.10
N GLN A 188 -11.32 1.02 0.33
CA GLN A 188 -12.29 0.83 1.39
C GLN A 188 -11.54 0.83 2.72
N PHE A 189 -11.29 2.03 3.23
CA PHE A 189 -10.67 2.23 4.53
C PHE A 189 -11.61 1.67 5.61
N SER A 190 -11.11 0.74 6.41
CA SER A 190 -11.77 0.25 7.64
C SER A 190 -11.64 1.28 8.77
N GLY A 191 -11.98 2.53 8.48
CA GLY A 191 -12.23 3.61 9.43
C GLY A 191 -13.65 4.13 9.22
N ALA A 192 -14.13 4.98 10.12
CA ALA A 192 -15.51 5.47 10.11
C ALA A 192 -15.99 5.84 8.70
N SER A 193 -17.08 5.22 8.24
CA SER A 193 -17.61 5.51 6.91
C SER A 193 -18.22 6.91 6.86
N LEU A 194 -17.94 7.66 5.78
CA LEU A 194 -18.59 8.93 5.49
C LEU A 194 -20.09 8.69 5.28
N LYS A 195 -20.92 9.14 6.22
CA LYS A 195 -22.38 9.00 6.15
C LYS A 195 -23.01 10.32 5.72
N VAL A 196 -23.85 10.24 4.69
CA VAL A 196 -24.61 11.37 4.15
C VAL A 196 -26.10 11.05 4.22
N PHE A 197 -26.88 11.87 4.93
CA PHE A 197 -28.32 11.64 5.07
C PHE A 197 -29.12 12.94 5.24
N PRO A 198 -30.39 12.99 4.77
CA PRO A 198 -31.03 11.96 3.95
C PRO A 198 -30.42 11.94 2.54
N ASN A 199 -30.29 10.75 1.96
CA ASN A 199 -30.00 10.58 0.54
C ASN A 199 -31.11 9.69 -0.03
N PRO A 200 -31.99 10.20 -0.92
CA PRO A 200 -31.98 11.52 -1.57
C PRO A 200 -32.31 12.71 -0.64
N VAL A 201 -31.73 13.87 -0.92
CA VAL A 201 -31.87 15.12 -0.14
C VAL A 201 -32.73 16.15 -0.86
N GLU A 202 -33.57 16.88 -0.12
CA GLU A 202 -34.31 18.05 -0.64
C GLU A 202 -33.56 19.35 -0.30
N ASN A 203 -33.57 19.80 0.96
CA ASN A 203 -33.00 21.11 1.31
C ASN A 203 -31.73 21.04 2.15
N ARG A 204 -31.63 20.07 3.06
CA ARG A 204 -30.58 19.98 4.07
C ARG A 204 -30.05 18.57 4.17
N MET A 205 -28.74 18.42 4.18
CA MET A 205 -28.05 17.13 4.34
C MET A 205 -27.14 17.19 5.56
N SER A 206 -27.14 16.13 6.36
CA SER A 206 -26.17 15.87 7.41
C SER A 206 -25.03 15.02 6.83
N VAL A 207 -23.81 15.46 7.05
CA VAL A 207 -22.58 14.77 6.71
C VAL A 207 -21.86 14.40 7.99
N GLN A 208 -21.49 13.13 8.14
CA GLN A 208 -20.84 12.59 9.33
C GLN A 208 -19.57 11.84 8.95
N TYR A 209 -18.47 12.29 9.54
CA TYR A 209 -17.15 11.67 9.47
C TYR A 209 -16.33 12.19 10.68
N PRO A 210 -15.43 11.41 11.28
CA PRO A 210 -14.63 11.89 12.41
C PRO A 210 -13.69 13.03 12.01
N GLU A 211 -13.50 13.99 12.92
CA GLU A 211 -12.42 14.98 12.85
C GLU A 211 -12.40 15.85 11.57
N MET A 212 -13.56 16.09 10.96
CA MET A 212 -13.66 16.92 9.76
C MET A 212 -13.22 18.36 10.03
N THR A 213 -12.46 18.92 9.10
CA THR A 213 -11.99 20.33 9.10
C THR A 213 -12.58 21.12 7.92
N GLY A 214 -13.13 20.44 6.92
CA GLY A 214 -13.75 21.07 5.77
C GLY A 214 -14.70 20.16 5.02
N LEU A 215 -15.51 20.76 4.14
CA LEU A 215 -16.43 20.08 3.25
C LEU A 215 -16.58 20.86 1.95
N THR A 216 -16.57 20.16 0.82
CA THR A 216 -16.79 20.72 -0.52
C THR A 216 -17.85 19.90 -1.25
N VAL A 217 -18.76 20.57 -1.97
CA VAL A 217 -19.78 19.95 -2.81
C VAL A 217 -19.44 20.22 -4.27
N THR A 218 -19.43 19.17 -5.09
CA THR A 218 -19.09 19.22 -6.52
C THR A 218 -20.16 18.56 -7.40
N ASP A 219 -20.23 18.97 -8.66
CA ASP A 219 -21.03 18.28 -9.69
C ASP A 219 -20.30 17.08 -10.32
N LEU A 220 -20.94 16.45 -11.31
CA LEU A 220 -20.40 15.31 -12.06
C LEU A 220 -19.13 15.63 -12.86
N LEU A 221 -18.85 16.90 -13.13
CA LEU A 221 -17.67 17.37 -13.85
C LEU A 221 -16.56 17.81 -12.88
N GLY A 222 -16.75 17.62 -11.56
CA GLY A 222 -15.80 18.02 -10.54
C GLY A 222 -15.81 19.53 -10.24
N LYS A 223 -16.75 20.29 -10.80
CA LYS A 223 -16.86 21.73 -10.53
C LYS A 223 -17.33 21.93 -9.09
N THR A 224 -16.59 22.74 -8.33
CA THR A 224 -16.97 23.10 -6.96
C THR A 224 -18.17 24.05 -6.96
N LEU A 225 -19.24 23.65 -6.28
CA LEU A 225 -20.48 24.40 -6.12
C LEU A 225 -20.56 25.10 -4.78
N LYS A 226 -20.12 24.42 -3.70
CA LYS A 226 -20.08 24.97 -2.35
C LYS A 226 -18.84 24.48 -1.62
N SER A 227 -18.29 25.30 -0.74
CA SER A 227 -17.20 24.90 0.16
C SER A 227 -17.41 25.52 1.54
N TYR A 228 -17.12 24.72 2.57
CA TYR A 228 -17.30 25.06 3.97
C TYR A 228 -16.02 24.68 4.72
N LYS A 229 -15.36 25.67 5.33
CA LYS A 229 -14.27 25.44 6.28
C LYS A 229 -14.79 25.62 7.69
N PHE A 230 -14.39 24.75 8.61
CA PHE A 230 -14.82 24.81 10.00
C PHE A 230 -13.76 24.19 10.92
N GLN A 231 -13.83 24.51 12.22
CA GLN A 231 -13.00 23.81 13.22
C GLN A 231 -13.46 22.35 13.35
N ARG A 232 -12.60 21.47 13.90
CA ARG A 232 -12.84 20.03 14.03
C ARG A 232 -14.29 19.68 14.42
N ALA A 233 -14.97 18.91 13.58
CA ALA A 233 -16.34 18.46 13.81
C ALA A 233 -16.57 17.01 13.35
N ASN A 234 -17.40 16.27 14.08
CA ASN A 234 -17.76 14.88 13.72
C ASN A 234 -19.07 14.79 12.90
N SER A 235 -19.80 15.91 12.79
CA SER A 235 -21.00 16.03 11.98
C SER A 235 -21.23 17.48 11.56
N LYS A 236 -21.69 17.69 10.34
CA LYS A 236 -22.04 19.01 9.80
C LYS A 236 -23.33 18.91 8.99
N VAL A 237 -24.27 19.80 9.26
CA VAL A 237 -25.46 20.00 8.40
C VAL A 237 -25.15 21.09 7.38
N ILE A 238 -25.44 20.82 6.11
CA ILE A 238 -25.24 21.73 4.98
C ILE A 238 -26.56 22.03 4.26
N GLU A 239 -26.66 23.24 3.71
CA GLU A 239 -27.84 23.76 3.00
C GLU A 239 -27.65 23.65 1.47
N LEU A 240 -28.54 22.92 0.81
CA LEU A 240 -28.46 22.53 -0.59
C LEU A 240 -29.68 22.99 -1.42
N GLY A 241 -30.58 23.79 -0.85
CA GLY A 241 -31.84 24.19 -1.51
C GLY A 241 -31.67 24.94 -2.84
N GLU A 242 -30.50 25.53 -3.09
CA GLU A 242 -30.18 26.25 -4.34
C GLU A 242 -29.71 25.33 -5.47
N LEU A 243 -29.39 24.07 -5.16
CA LEU A 243 -28.94 23.10 -6.16
C LEU A 243 -30.15 22.53 -6.93
N GLN A 244 -29.96 22.34 -8.24
CA GLN A 244 -30.94 21.66 -9.07
C GLN A 244 -31.00 20.16 -8.74
N THR A 245 -32.09 19.50 -9.10
CA THR A 245 -32.22 18.04 -9.01
C THR A 245 -31.09 17.37 -9.81
N GLY A 246 -30.35 16.44 -9.19
CA GLY A 246 -29.19 15.83 -9.84
C GLY A 246 -28.31 14.99 -8.91
N LEU A 247 -27.28 14.37 -9.49
CA LEU A 247 -26.24 13.64 -8.76
C LEU A 247 -25.07 14.58 -8.46
N TYR A 248 -24.63 14.59 -7.21
CA TYR A 248 -23.53 15.41 -6.72
C TYR A 248 -22.60 14.58 -5.84
N PHE A 249 -21.41 15.12 -5.60
CA PHE A 249 -20.46 14.55 -4.65
C PHE A 249 -20.23 15.53 -3.51
N VAL A 250 -20.05 14.99 -2.30
CA VAL A 250 -19.51 15.73 -1.17
C VAL A 250 -18.15 15.16 -0.80
N THR A 251 -17.16 16.03 -0.70
CA THR A 251 -15.80 15.73 -0.26
C THR A 251 -15.58 16.36 1.10
N VAL A 252 -15.24 15.55 2.09
CA VAL A 252 -14.87 15.94 3.45
C VAL A 252 -13.35 15.97 3.56
N GLU A 253 -12.83 17.00 4.21
CA GLU A 253 -11.40 17.18 4.47
C GLU A 253 -11.12 16.92 5.95
N THR A 254 -10.03 16.21 6.23
CA THR A 254 -9.57 15.83 7.57
C THR A 254 -8.04 15.95 7.66
N GLY A 255 -7.48 15.78 8.85
CA GLY A 255 -6.02 15.69 9.01
C GLY A 255 -5.39 14.50 8.30
N ASN A 256 -6.16 13.44 8.05
CA ASN A 256 -5.69 12.18 7.43
C ASN A 256 -5.98 12.11 5.92
N GLY A 257 -6.51 13.19 5.33
CA GLY A 257 -6.85 13.27 3.91
C GLY A 257 -8.31 13.59 3.62
N ASN A 258 -8.70 13.36 2.37
CA ASN A 258 -10.01 13.73 1.83
C ASN A 258 -10.87 12.48 1.56
N TYR A 259 -12.15 12.54 1.91
CA TYR A 259 -13.11 11.45 1.74
C TYR A 259 -14.34 11.92 0.98
N ASN A 260 -14.76 11.18 -0.05
CA ASN A 260 -15.88 11.56 -0.91
C ASN A 260 -17.07 10.60 -0.79
N ALA A 261 -18.29 11.14 -0.90
CA ALA A 261 -19.53 10.37 -0.99
C ALA A 261 -20.48 10.99 -2.01
N PRO A 262 -21.14 10.18 -2.87
CA PRO A 262 -22.19 10.67 -3.75
C PRO A 262 -23.51 10.90 -2.99
N PHE A 263 -24.29 11.87 -3.43
CA PHE A 263 -25.67 12.06 -2.96
C PHE A 263 -26.59 12.55 -4.09
N ILE A 264 -27.87 12.22 -3.99
CA ILE A 264 -28.90 12.61 -4.97
C ILE A 264 -29.68 13.79 -4.40
N LYS A 265 -29.71 14.92 -5.10
CA LYS A 265 -30.61 16.05 -4.84
C LYS A 265 -31.93 15.83 -5.57
N LYS A 266 -33.04 15.92 -4.84
CA LYS A 266 -34.40 15.95 -5.39
C LYS A 266 -34.88 17.37 -5.63
#